data_AF-A0A239KKZ6-F1
#
_entry.id   AF-A0A239KKZ6-F1
#
_cell.length_a   1.000
_cell.length_b   1.000
_cell.length_c   1.000
_cell.angle_alpha   90.00
_cell.angle_beta   90.00
_cell.angle_gamma   90.00
#
_symmetry.space_group_name_H-M   'P 1'
#
loop_
_entity.id
_entity.type
_entity.pdbx_description
1 polymer ?
#
loop_
_entity_poly.entity_id
_entity_poly.type
_entity_poly.pdbx_seq_one_letter_code
_entity_poly.pdbx_strand_id
1 'polypeptide(L)'
;MKTLLTPILLGLTLSVSAQTIRIVDNNSNAPTGDNVYATLQAAADAASAGDSIYIQPSPTTYGSIVVEKELHLIGIGFNLTKDLPHSSRITNITLRSNSDNTENASNSTITGLHLSNIYLTRNTNGGPVFTLDAVSIHNNLITSITWQTSGSNTIPVTNMVIFDNQITSGITFQREVDGVIIRNNLLQGLTTFESSNPNNAFIQNNIILSGIRKYSEGDVLIIQNNNFIGQNGSNNAFSTIMLDALVSNNIFYGRTPSLASGGGSTSTNFQRNVFDNNLSFETGNNELPPSGGGVSNSGNANNLEGISPDFNGTIPVLNTWSSSYDFSLDPTSAAVDAGSDGSDIGITGGPYPMTPNFSLKTSSLPTIESFNVSTVINPDDDLDVSVQAKSN
;
A
#
# COMPACT_ATOMS: atom_id res chain seq x y z
N MET A 1 -12.09 31.44 -65.75
CA MET A 1 -11.15 31.14 -64.65
C MET A 1 -11.89 30.26 -63.64
N LYS A 2 -11.62 28.96 -63.63
CA LYS A 2 -12.20 28.01 -62.67
C LYS A 2 -11.06 27.51 -61.80
N THR A 3 -10.97 27.99 -60.57
CA THR A 3 -10.00 27.55 -59.57
C THR A 3 -10.43 26.19 -59.03
N LEU A 4 -9.64 25.16 -59.33
CA LEU A 4 -9.71 23.87 -58.64
C LEU A 4 -9.16 24.07 -57.23
N LEU A 5 -9.98 23.86 -56.19
CA LEU A 5 -9.49 23.62 -54.84
C LEU A 5 -9.12 22.14 -54.72
N THR A 6 -7.83 21.87 -54.54
CA THR A 6 -7.31 20.56 -54.15
C THR A 6 -7.42 20.41 -52.63
N PRO A 7 -8.12 19.40 -52.08
CA PRO A 7 -8.06 19.15 -50.65
C PRO A 7 -6.76 18.39 -50.36
N ILE A 8 -5.85 19.03 -49.60
CA ILE A 8 -4.69 18.38 -49.00
C ILE A 8 -5.21 17.51 -47.86
N LEU A 9 -5.25 16.20 -48.07
CA LEU A 9 -5.51 15.21 -47.01
C LEU A 9 -4.25 15.14 -46.14
N LEU A 10 -4.28 15.86 -45.01
CA LEU A 10 -3.24 15.79 -43.98
C LEU A 10 -3.35 14.42 -43.30
N GLY A 11 -2.51 13.47 -43.70
CA GLY A 11 -2.41 12.17 -43.07
C GLY A 11 -1.84 12.31 -41.67
N LEU A 12 -2.71 12.40 -40.66
CA LEU A 12 -2.32 12.30 -39.26
C LEU A 12 -1.89 10.84 -39.00
N THR A 13 -0.59 10.57 -39.04
CA THR A 13 -0.06 9.29 -38.56
C THR A 13 -0.19 9.29 -37.04
N LEU A 14 -1.23 8.64 -36.53
CA LEU A 14 -1.32 8.30 -35.13
C LEU A 14 -0.27 7.23 -34.85
N SER A 15 0.88 7.65 -34.33
CA SER A 15 1.89 6.74 -33.77
C SER A 15 1.32 6.16 -32.49
N VAL A 16 0.62 5.03 -32.58
CA VAL A 16 0.34 4.22 -31.39
C VAL A 16 1.67 3.58 -31.01
N SER A 17 2.40 4.19 -30.06
CA SER A 17 3.55 3.53 -29.44
C SER A 17 3.01 2.36 -28.63
N ALA A 18 3.24 1.14 -29.09
CA ALA A 18 3.01 -0.04 -28.28
C ALA A 18 3.92 0.05 -27.03
N GLN A 19 3.35 -0.15 -25.84
CA GLN A 19 4.12 -0.25 -24.61
C GLN A 19 5.10 -1.42 -24.74
N THR A 20 6.38 -1.15 -24.50
CA THR A 20 7.44 -2.15 -24.59
C THR A 20 7.65 -2.78 -23.22
N ILE A 21 7.62 -4.11 -23.18
CA ILE A 21 7.95 -4.87 -21.97
C ILE A 21 9.47 -5.09 -21.95
N ARG A 22 10.10 -4.69 -20.85
CA ARG A 22 11.51 -4.99 -20.57
C ARG A 22 11.60 -6.00 -19.44
N ILE A 23 12.49 -6.96 -19.58
CA ILE A 23 12.71 -8.02 -18.60
C ILE A 23 14.02 -7.70 -17.86
N VAL A 24 13.97 -7.75 -16.54
CA VAL A 24 15.14 -7.62 -15.69
C VAL A 24 15.39 -8.95 -15.03
N ASP A 25 16.54 -9.55 -15.35
CA ASP A 25 16.93 -10.86 -14.89
C ASP A 25 18.44 -10.86 -14.61
N ASN A 26 18.80 -10.96 -13.33
CA ASN A 26 20.18 -11.00 -12.85
C ASN A 26 20.62 -12.42 -12.47
N ASN A 27 19.85 -13.45 -12.83
CA ASN A 27 20.24 -14.84 -12.65
C ASN A 27 21.41 -15.18 -13.59
N SER A 28 22.26 -16.14 -13.19
CA SER A 28 23.42 -16.55 -13.98
C SER A 28 23.06 -17.20 -15.32
N ASN A 29 21.84 -17.70 -15.45
CA ASN A 29 21.26 -18.31 -16.63
C ASN A 29 20.21 -17.41 -17.32
N ALA A 30 20.21 -16.11 -17.03
CA ALA A 30 19.29 -15.17 -17.67
C ALA A 30 19.40 -15.25 -19.21
N PRO A 31 18.28 -15.25 -19.94
CA PRO A 31 18.31 -15.23 -21.40
C PRO A 31 18.91 -13.92 -21.91
N THR A 32 19.48 -13.95 -23.13
CA THR A 32 19.94 -12.75 -23.82
C THR A 32 18.87 -12.24 -24.79
N GLY A 33 18.82 -10.94 -25.01
CA GLY A 33 17.90 -10.32 -25.98
C GLY A 33 17.82 -8.80 -25.84
N ASP A 34 17.28 -8.14 -26.85
CA ASP A 34 17.27 -6.66 -26.95
C ASP A 34 16.49 -5.95 -25.83
N ASN A 35 15.59 -6.67 -25.15
CA ASN A 35 14.77 -6.17 -24.04
C ASN A 35 15.09 -6.85 -22.69
N VAL A 36 16.21 -7.57 -22.58
CA VAL A 36 16.62 -8.25 -21.34
C VAL A 36 17.81 -7.53 -20.72
N TYR A 37 17.68 -7.14 -19.46
CA TYR A 37 18.67 -6.35 -18.73
C TYR A 37 19.09 -7.07 -17.44
N ALA A 38 20.39 -7.00 -17.13
CA ALA A 38 20.91 -7.53 -15.87
C ALA A 38 20.62 -6.61 -14.66
N THR A 39 20.27 -5.34 -14.88
CA THR A 39 20.01 -4.36 -13.82
C THR A 39 18.73 -3.57 -14.06
N LEU A 40 18.07 -3.21 -12.97
CA LEU A 40 16.85 -2.39 -13.00
C LEU A 40 17.08 -1.02 -13.63
N GLN A 41 18.18 -0.36 -13.25
CA GLN A 41 18.45 0.99 -13.74
C GLN A 41 18.67 1.01 -15.25
N ALA A 42 19.39 0.03 -15.81
CA ALA A 42 19.58 -0.06 -17.26
C ALA A 42 18.25 -0.25 -18.01
N ALA A 43 17.33 -1.05 -17.46
CA ALA A 43 16.00 -1.21 -18.03
C ALA A 43 15.17 0.09 -17.95
N ALA A 44 15.22 0.81 -16.82
CA ALA A 44 14.53 2.09 -16.66
C ALA A 44 15.10 3.19 -17.56
N ASP A 45 16.42 3.24 -17.74
CA ASP A 45 17.09 4.20 -18.62
C ASP A 45 16.68 3.96 -20.08
N ALA A 46 16.57 2.69 -20.48
CA ALA A 46 16.14 2.31 -21.83
C ALA A 46 14.63 2.41 -22.06
N ALA A 47 13.83 2.52 -20.99
CA ALA A 47 12.36 2.60 -21.06
C ALA A 47 11.86 3.98 -21.48
N SER A 48 10.77 3.98 -22.26
CA SER A 48 9.94 5.15 -22.53
C SER A 48 8.86 5.28 -21.46
N ALA A 49 8.27 6.46 -21.32
CA ALA A 49 7.14 6.66 -20.40
C ALA A 49 5.97 5.73 -20.77
N GLY A 50 5.36 5.11 -19.76
CA GLY A 50 4.28 4.11 -19.90
C GLY A 50 4.76 2.69 -20.16
N ASP A 51 6.08 2.44 -20.25
CA ASP A 51 6.60 1.09 -20.43
C ASP A 51 6.51 0.24 -19.15
N SER A 52 6.47 -1.08 -19.35
CA SER A 52 6.47 -2.06 -18.27
C SER A 52 7.84 -2.70 -18.08
N ILE A 53 8.25 -2.88 -16.82
CA ILE A 53 9.48 -3.57 -16.44
C ILE A 53 9.12 -4.80 -15.60
N TYR A 54 9.37 -5.97 -16.15
CA TYR A 54 9.12 -7.28 -15.54
C TYR A 54 10.36 -7.77 -14.85
N ILE A 55 10.25 -8.06 -13.56
CA ILE A 55 11.39 -8.27 -12.68
C ILE A 55 11.37 -9.73 -12.26
N GLN A 56 12.30 -10.51 -12.82
CA GLN A 56 12.38 -11.94 -12.57
C GLN A 56 12.77 -12.23 -11.12
N PRO A 57 12.33 -13.37 -10.54
CA PRO A 57 12.72 -13.74 -9.20
C PRO A 57 14.20 -14.13 -9.19
N SER A 58 14.92 -13.78 -8.13
CA SER A 58 16.35 -14.04 -8.04
C SER A 58 16.81 -14.26 -6.60
N PRO A 59 17.88 -15.06 -6.36
CA PRO A 59 18.54 -15.11 -5.07
C PRO A 59 19.21 -13.79 -4.70
N THR A 60 19.61 -12.98 -5.69
CA THR A 60 20.31 -11.70 -5.50
C THR A 60 19.37 -10.52 -5.69
N THR A 61 19.51 -9.50 -4.84
CA THR A 61 18.74 -8.24 -4.99
C THR A 61 19.15 -7.52 -6.27
N TYR A 62 18.18 -6.84 -6.91
CA TYR A 62 18.43 -5.96 -8.05
C TYR A 62 19.00 -4.58 -7.65
N GLY A 63 19.21 -4.35 -6.35
CA GLY A 63 19.73 -3.08 -5.85
C GLY A 63 18.64 -2.01 -5.77
N SER A 64 18.98 -0.75 -6.07
CA SER A 64 18.03 0.37 -6.05
C SER A 64 17.77 0.89 -7.46
N ILE A 65 16.61 1.50 -7.66
CA ILE A 65 16.20 2.14 -8.91
C ILE A 65 15.71 3.55 -8.66
N VAL A 66 15.98 4.44 -9.61
CA VAL A 66 15.34 5.75 -9.71
C VAL A 66 14.37 5.74 -10.88
N VAL A 67 13.13 6.12 -10.61
CA VAL A 67 12.05 6.26 -11.60
C VAL A 67 11.76 7.75 -11.76
N GLU A 68 11.94 8.22 -12.99
CA GLU A 68 11.84 9.66 -13.35
C GLU A 68 10.80 9.93 -14.44
N LYS A 69 10.07 8.90 -14.84
CA LYS A 69 9.00 8.89 -15.86
C LYS A 69 7.96 7.85 -15.46
N GLU A 70 6.77 7.86 -16.08
CA GLU A 70 5.76 6.82 -15.86
C GLU A 70 6.33 5.44 -16.19
N LEU A 71 6.39 4.54 -15.21
CA LEU A 71 6.83 3.15 -15.40
C LEU A 71 5.95 2.18 -14.61
N HIS A 72 5.73 1.00 -15.16
CA HIS A 72 5.00 -0.08 -14.51
C HIS A 72 5.96 -1.18 -14.07
N LEU A 73 6.29 -1.22 -12.78
CA LEU A 73 7.21 -2.19 -12.20
C LEU A 73 6.44 -3.41 -11.70
N ILE A 74 6.71 -4.58 -12.29
CA ILE A 74 5.94 -5.80 -12.04
C ILE A 74 6.88 -6.93 -11.62
N GLY A 75 6.74 -7.38 -10.38
CA GLY A 75 7.39 -8.58 -9.88
C GLY A 75 6.51 -9.82 -9.98
N ILE A 76 7.04 -10.94 -9.52
CA ILE A 76 6.36 -12.25 -9.60
C ILE A 76 5.19 -12.42 -8.61
N GLY A 77 4.98 -11.47 -7.70
CA GLY A 77 4.01 -11.61 -6.62
C GLY A 77 4.43 -12.65 -5.58
N PHE A 78 3.48 -13.09 -4.78
CA PHE A 78 3.74 -13.91 -3.60
C PHE A 78 2.91 -15.18 -3.69
N ASN A 79 3.59 -16.32 -3.85
CA ASN A 79 2.96 -17.63 -3.76
C ASN A 79 3.57 -18.36 -2.55
N LEU A 80 2.72 -18.71 -1.58
CA LEU A 80 3.13 -19.39 -0.35
C LEU A 80 3.43 -20.88 -0.55
N THR A 81 3.23 -21.42 -1.76
CA THR A 81 3.29 -22.87 -2.06
C THR A 81 4.29 -23.26 -3.17
N LYS A 82 5.20 -22.37 -3.58
CA LYS A 82 6.18 -22.66 -4.64
C LYS A 82 7.36 -23.50 -4.14
N ASP A 83 7.83 -24.43 -4.98
CA ASP A 83 9.09 -25.16 -4.82
C ASP A 83 10.34 -24.26 -4.98
N LEU A 84 10.21 -23.10 -5.64
CA LEU A 84 11.28 -22.11 -5.79
C LEU A 84 11.00 -20.86 -4.91
N PRO A 85 11.81 -20.59 -3.87
CA PRO A 85 11.51 -19.57 -2.85
C PRO A 85 11.91 -18.13 -3.26
N HIS A 86 12.42 -17.93 -4.47
CA HIS A 86 12.97 -16.63 -4.86
C HIS A 86 11.86 -15.61 -5.14
N SER A 87 12.10 -14.37 -4.72
CA SER A 87 11.20 -13.23 -4.92
C SER A 87 11.88 -12.16 -5.77
N SER A 88 11.09 -11.29 -6.39
CA SER A 88 11.56 -10.10 -7.10
C SER A 88 11.97 -9.04 -6.06
N ARG A 89 13.24 -9.10 -5.61
CA ARG A 89 13.76 -8.29 -4.50
C ARG A 89 14.46 -7.03 -4.97
N ILE A 90 14.02 -5.88 -4.47
CA ILE A 90 14.64 -4.57 -4.70
C ILE A 90 14.92 -3.94 -3.34
N THR A 91 16.05 -3.25 -3.22
CA THR A 91 16.36 -2.49 -2.01
C THR A 91 15.46 -1.26 -1.94
N ASN A 92 15.63 -0.30 -2.86
CA ASN A 92 14.87 0.94 -2.83
C ASN A 92 14.31 1.32 -4.20
N ILE A 93 13.10 1.88 -4.22
CA ILE A 93 12.54 2.57 -5.38
C ILE A 93 12.46 4.06 -5.03
N THR A 94 13.09 4.90 -5.84
CA THR A 94 13.03 6.36 -5.70
C THR A 94 12.14 6.93 -6.80
N LEU A 95 10.98 7.48 -6.43
CA LEU A 95 10.06 8.16 -7.34
C LEU A 95 10.35 9.66 -7.32
N ARG A 96 10.71 10.23 -8.47
CA ARG A 96 11.02 11.66 -8.60
C ARG A 96 10.80 12.20 -10.01
N SER A 97 11.16 13.46 -10.25
CA SER A 97 11.25 14.05 -11.58
C SER A 97 12.61 13.80 -12.23
N ASN A 98 12.64 13.82 -13.55
CA ASN A 98 13.88 13.86 -14.31
C ASN A 98 14.63 15.19 -14.11
N SER A 99 15.86 15.25 -14.60
CA SER A 99 16.78 16.38 -14.35
C SER A 99 16.31 17.71 -14.93
N ASP A 100 15.59 17.70 -16.04
CA ASP A 100 15.02 18.88 -16.69
C ASP A 100 13.58 19.22 -16.24
N ASN A 101 12.99 18.38 -15.39
CA ASN A 101 11.61 18.47 -14.88
C ASN A 101 10.54 18.51 -15.98
N THR A 102 10.76 17.76 -17.06
CA THR A 102 9.76 17.55 -18.12
C THR A 102 8.90 16.31 -17.89
N GLU A 103 9.40 15.35 -17.11
CA GLU A 103 8.72 14.10 -16.77
C GLU A 103 8.91 13.79 -15.27
N ASN A 104 8.02 12.98 -14.73
CA ASN A 104 8.17 12.43 -13.39
C ASN A 104 7.51 11.05 -13.29
N ALA A 105 7.65 10.41 -12.14
CA ALA A 105 7.09 9.09 -11.87
C ALA A 105 5.55 9.05 -11.69
N SER A 106 4.80 10.09 -12.06
CA SER A 106 3.32 10.06 -11.98
C SER A 106 2.76 8.94 -12.84
N ASN A 107 1.55 8.47 -12.50
CA ASN A 107 0.87 7.32 -13.13
C ASN A 107 1.61 5.98 -13.04
N SER A 108 2.76 5.92 -12.37
CA SER A 108 3.52 4.68 -12.22
C SER A 108 2.79 3.67 -11.34
N THR A 109 2.99 2.39 -11.63
CA THR A 109 2.46 1.28 -10.81
C THR A 109 3.59 0.42 -10.28
N ILE A 110 3.50 0.01 -9.02
CA ILE A 110 4.48 -0.86 -8.35
C ILE A 110 3.74 -2.06 -7.78
N THR A 111 4.03 -3.27 -8.27
CA THR A 111 3.31 -4.47 -7.83
C THR A 111 4.11 -5.76 -7.84
N GLY A 112 3.79 -6.66 -6.92
CA GLY A 112 4.35 -8.02 -6.87
C GLY A 112 5.80 -8.07 -6.42
N LEU A 113 6.29 -7.05 -5.70
CA LEU A 113 7.68 -6.88 -5.35
C LEU A 113 7.92 -6.99 -3.84
N HIS A 114 9.11 -7.49 -3.48
CA HIS A 114 9.65 -7.43 -2.13
C HIS A 114 10.66 -6.28 -2.05
N LEU A 115 10.31 -5.23 -1.29
CA LEU A 115 11.00 -3.94 -1.27
C LEU A 115 11.43 -3.57 0.15
N SER A 116 12.60 -2.96 0.32
CA SER A 116 12.89 -2.28 1.60
C SER A 116 12.14 -0.95 1.65
N ASN A 117 12.46 0.00 0.76
CA ASN A 117 11.89 1.34 0.86
C ASN A 117 11.35 1.84 -0.47
N ILE A 118 10.25 2.59 -0.40
CA ILE A 118 9.81 3.49 -1.45
C ILE A 118 10.05 4.91 -0.97
N TYR A 119 10.83 5.68 -1.73
CA TYR A 119 11.13 7.07 -1.46
C TYR A 119 10.40 7.97 -2.46
N LEU A 120 9.72 8.97 -1.92
CA LEU A 120 9.06 10.03 -2.68
C LEU A 120 9.93 11.29 -2.52
N THR A 121 10.54 11.79 -3.58
CA THR A 121 11.56 12.85 -3.44
C THR A 121 11.62 13.76 -4.66
N ARG A 122 12.10 14.99 -4.47
CA ARG A 122 12.36 15.93 -5.55
C ARG A 122 13.76 15.71 -6.13
N ASN A 123 13.93 15.99 -7.42
CA ASN A 123 15.25 16.15 -7.99
C ASN A 123 15.93 17.41 -7.41
N THR A 124 17.14 17.28 -6.87
CA THR A 124 17.81 18.33 -6.06
C THR A 124 18.33 19.53 -6.87
N ASN A 125 18.12 19.56 -8.19
CA ASN A 125 18.69 20.57 -9.09
C ASN A 125 17.94 21.93 -9.11
N GLY A 126 17.19 22.28 -8.06
CA GLY A 126 16.61 23.62 -7.92
C GLY A 126 15.48 23.99 -8.90
N GLY A 127 14.96 23.05 -9.68
CA GLY A 127 13.82 23.26 -10.61
C GLY A 127 12.47 23.48 -9.91
N PRO A 128 11.36 23.74 -10.61
CA PRO A 128 10.05 23.92 -9.96
C PRO A 128 9.65 22.70 -9.10
N VAL A 129 8.81 22.93 -8.08
CA VAL A 129 8.21 21.83 -7.31
C VAL A 129 7.18 21.15 -8.20
N PHE A 130 7.32 19.85 -8.42
CA PHE A 130 6.34 19.05 -9.15
C PHE A 130 5.45 18.27 -8.20
N THR A 131 4.24 17.98 -8.66
CA THR A 131 3.32 17.07 -7.98
C THR A 131 3.55 15.66 -8.50
N LEU A 132 3.67 14.69 -7.59
CA LEU A 132 3.60 13.28 -7.95
C LEU A 132 2.15 12.84 -7.85
N ASP A 133 1.59 12.47 -8.99
CA ASP A 133 0.16 12.22 -9.14
C ASP A 133 -0.13 10.77 -9.53
N ALA A 134 -1.26 10.25 -9.05
CA ALA A 134 -1.85 9.00 -9.52
C ALA A 134 -0.93 7.77 -9.45
N VAL A 135 -0.03 7.71 -8.47
CA VAL A 135 0.83 6.53 -8.25
C VAL A 135 0.05 5.44 -7.53
N SER A 136 0.18 4.20 -8.02
CA SER A 136 -0.44 3.02 -7.43
C SER A 136 0.60 2.05 -6.89
N ILE A 137 0.51 1.71 -5.61
CA ILE A 137 1.41 0.76 -4.94
C ILE A 137 0.56 -0.37 -4.39
N HIS A 138 0.69 -1.57 -4.95
CA HIS A 138 -0.17 -2.66 -4.52
C HIS A 138 0.40 -4.06 -4.63
N ASN A 139 -0.08 -4.96 -3.77
CA ASN A 139 0.35 -6.35 -3.73
C ASN A 139 1.87 -6.50 -3.55
N ASN A 140 2.44 -5.75 -2.61
CA ASN A 140 3.88 -5.78 -2.29
C ASN A 140 4.12 -6.14 -0.82
N LEU A 141 5.31 -6.67 -0.57
CA LEU A 141 5.90 -6.76 0.76
C LEU A 141 6.90 -5.61 0.89
N ILE A 142 6.61 -4.64 1.75
CA ILE A 142 7.36 -3.38 1.85
C ILE A 142 7.82 -3.17 3.30
N THR A 143 9.07 -2.74 3.51
CA THR A 143 9.47 -2.28 4.84
C THR A 143 8.89 -0.91 5.14
N SER A 144 9.18 0.12 4.34
CA SER A 144 8.61 1.45 4.53
C SER A 144 8.24 2.16 3.24
N ILE A 145 7.23 3.03 3.32
CA ILE A 145 6.95 4.06 2.31
C ILE A 145 7.22 5.39 2.98
N THR A 146 8.26 6.07 2.53
CA THR A 146 8.73 7.29 3.18
C THR A 146 8.74 8.44 2.20
N TRP A 147 7.94 9.44 2.50
CA TRP A 147 8.08 10.75 1.92
C TRP A 147 8.95 11.63 2.81
N GLN A 148 10.26 11.49 2.69
CA GLN A 148 11.23 12.23 3.49
C GLN A 148 12.43 12.64 2.66
N THR A 149 12.70 13.94 2.65
CA THR A 149 14.06 14.44 2.57
C THR A 149 14.20 15.59 3.56
N SER A 150 15.31 15.63 4.27
CA SER A 150 15.72 16.82 5.00
C SER A 150 15.78 18.04 4.05
N GLY A 151 15.08 19.12 4.38
CA GLY A 151 15.10 20.38 3.63
C GLY A 151 13.88 20.65 2.74
N SER A 152 14.04 21.57 1.78
CA SER A 152 13.03 22.13 0.86
C SER A 152 12.82 21.30 -0.44
N ASN A 153 13.25 20.04 -0.44
CA ASN A 153 13.27 19.16 -1.62
C ASN A 153 12.08 18.18 -1.68
N THR A 154 10.87 18.68 -1.47
CA THR A 154 9.66 17.84 -1.38
C THR A 154 8.63 18.17 -2.45
N ILE A 155 7.80 17.19 -2.81
CA ILE A 155 6.92 17.16 -3.98
C ILE A 155 5.49 16.81 -3.58
N PRO A 156 4.48 17.71 -3.69
CA PRO A 156 3.10 17.38 -3.34
C PRO A 156 2.68 16.01 -3.89
N VAL A 157 2.02 15.20 -3.08
CA VAL A 157 1.54 13.88 -3.51
C VAL A 157 0.03 13.93 -3.66
N THR A 158 -0.46 13.66 -4.87
CA THR A 158 -1.89 13.67 -5.17
C THR A 158 -2.37 12.33 -5.70
N ASN A 159 -3.60 11.96 -5.36
CA ASN A 159 -4.31 10.79 -5.93
C ASN A 159 -3.53 9.46 -5.82
N MET A 160 -2.66 9.32 -4.81
CA MET A 160 -1.91 8.09 -4.59
C MET A 160 -2.79 7.04 -3.94
N VAL A 161 -2.71 5.80 -4.43
CA VAL A 161 -3.44 4.67 -3.88
C VAL A 161 -2.46 3.58 -3.44
N ILE A 162 -2.52 3.23 -2.16
CA ILE A 162 -1.70 2.19 -1.53
C ILE A 162 -2.64 1.08 -1.08
N PHE A 163 -2.59 -0.09 -1.71
CA PHE A 163 -3.52 -1.17 -1.39
C PHE A 163 -3.01 -2.60 -1.50
N ASP A 164 -3.62 -3.53 -0.76
CA ASP A 164 -3.22 -4.94 -0.77
C ASP A 164 -1.72 -5.16 -0.44
N ASN A 165 -1.09 -4.28 0.35
CA ASN A 165 0.32 -4.41 0.73
C ASN A 165 0.48 -4.90 2.17
N GLN A 166 1.61 -5.55 2.43
CA GLN A 166 2.11 -5.77 3.78
C GLN A 166 3.23 -4.75 4.05
N ILE A 167 3.04 -3.88 5.04
CA ILE A 167 3.97 -2.78 5.35
C ILE A 167 4.45 -2.92 6.80
N THR A 168 5.76 -3.11 7.00
CA THR A 168 6.29 -3.50 8.32
C THR A 168 6.68 -2.33 9.23
N SER A 169 7.34 -1.30 8.69
CA SER A 169 7.84 -0.14 9.45
C SER A 169 6.93 1.09 9.35
N GLY A 170 6.06 1.15 8.35
CA GLY A 170 4.97 2.13 8.27
C GLY A 170 5.01 3.00 7.02
N ILE A 171 4.16 4.03 7.03
CA ILE A 171 4.01 5.00 5.97
C ILE A 171 4.16 6.39 6.58
N THR A 172 5.02 7.22 6.01
CA THR A 172 5.25 8.58 6.50
C THR A 172 5.10 9.59 5.37
N PHE A 173 4.15 10.51 5.52
CA PHE A 173 3.98 11.69 4.68
C PHE A 173 4.40 12.94 5.45
N GLN A 174 5.56 13.52 5.12
CA GLN A 174 6.05 14.71 5.82
C GLN A 174 5.56 16.05 5.26
N ARG A 175 4.81 16.01 4.16
CA ARG A 175 4.40 17.19 3.36
C ARG A 175 2.98 17.01 2.81
N GLU A 176 2.49 17.96 2.04
CA GLU A 176 1.09 18.08 1.60
C GLU A 176 0.63 16.87 0.78
N VAL A 177 -0.40 16.18 1.26
CA VAL A 177 -1.03 15.08 0.53
C VAL A 177 -2.47 15.45 0.21
N ASP A 178 -2.92 15.13 -1.00
CA ASP A 178 -4.33 15.29 -1.38
C ASP A 178 -4.85 14.03 -2.09
N GLY A 179 -6.03 13.56 -1.73
CA GLY A 179 -6.65 12.39 -2.37
C GLY A 179 -5.89 11.09 -2.17
N VAL A 180 -5.13 10.95 -1.07
CA VAL A 180 -4.38 9.71 -0.77
C VAL A 180 -5.31 8.68 -0.16
N ILE A 181 -5.30 7.47 -0.71
CA ILE A 181 -6.10 6.34 -0.24
C ILE A 181 -5.18 5.20 0.19
N ILE A 182 -5.26 4.81 1.46
CA ILE A 182 -4.55 3.67 2.04
C ILE A 182 -5.62 2.63 2.39
N ARG A 183 -5.69 1.53 1.63
CA ARG A 183 -6.73 0.53 1.83
C ARG A 183 -6.31 -0.93 1.72
N ASN A 184 -6.99 -1.84 2.40
CA ASN A 184 -6.73 -3.28 2.29
C ASN A 184 -5.26 -3.66 2.59
N ASN A 185 -4.56 -2.88 3.41
CA ASN A 185 -3.18 -3.18 3.78
C ASN A 185 -3.11 -3.83 5.16
N LEU A 186 -2.06 -4.62 5.35
CA LEU A 186 -1.57 -5.00 6.67
C LEU A 186 -0.49 -4.00 7.11
N LEU A 187 -0.83 -3.13 8.06
CA LEU A 187 0.01 -2.05 8.55
C LEU A 187 0.56 -2.39 9.94
N GLN A 188 1.83 -2.80 10.00
CA GLN A 188 2.50 -3.13 11.27
C GLN A 188 3.29 -1.97 11.87
N GLY A 189 3.60 -0.97 11.05
CA GLY A 189 4.28 0.25 11.48
C GLY A 189 3.35 1.45 11.55
N LEU A 190 3.82 2.52 12.19
CA LEU A 190 3.05 3.75 12.38
C LEU A 190 2.76 4.40 11.02
N THR A 191 1.50 4.79 10.81
CA THR A 191 1.14 5.65 9.67
C THR A 191 1.09 7.10 10.13
N THR A 192 1.87 7.96 9.48
CA THR A 192 2.12 9.33 9.93
C THR A 192 1.85 10.35 8.82
N PHE A 193 1.05 11.36 9.13
CA PHE A 193 0.90 12.59 8.34
C PHE A 193 1.52 13.75 9.15
N GLU A 194 2.77 14.10 8.88
CA GLU A 194 3.50 15.16 9.61
C GLU A 194 3.25 16.57 9.05
N SER A 195 2.61 16.68 7.89
CA SER A 195 2.35 17.97 7.25
C SER A 195 1.03 18.59 7.66
N SER A 196 0.90 19.89 7.39
CA SER A 196 -0.25 20.71 7.73
C SER A 196 -1.53 20.42 6.95
N ASN A 197 -1.57 19.56 5.92
CA ASN A 197 -2.75 19.48 5.04
C ASN A 197 -3.00 18.10 4.37
N PRO A 198 -3.35 17.00 5.07
CA PRO A 198 -3.93 15.84 4.40
C PRO A 198 -5.37 16.16 3.96
N ASN A 199 -5.52 16.69 2.75
CA ASN A 199 -6.82 16.89 2.15
C ASN A 199 -7.32 15.56 1.55
N ASN A 200 -8.58 15.20 1.80
CA ASN A 200 -9.19 14.00 1.22
C ASN A 200 -8.36 12.71 1.41
N ALA A 201 -7.74 12.54 2.59
CA ALA A 201 -6.98 11.35 2.91
C ALA A 201 -7.87 10.30 3.57
N PHE A 202 -7.79 9.07 3.07
CA PHE A 202 -8.59 7.94 3.53
C PHE A 202 -7.71 6.78 3.99
N ILE A 203 -7.96 6.28 5.19
CA ILE A 203 -7.40 5.03 5.71
C ILE A 203 -8.58 4.09 5.89
N GLN A 204 -8.73 3.11 5.01
CA GLN A 204 -9.91 2.25 4.99
C GLN A 204 -9.65 0.78 4.82
N ASN A 205 -10.42 -0.10 5.48
CA ASN A 205 -10.31 -1.55 5.27
C ASN A 205 -8.90 -2.12 5.54
N ASN A 206 -8.13 -1.52 6.45
CA ASN A 206 -6.79 -2.02 6.81
C ASN A 206 -6.82 -2.84 8.11
N ILE A 207 -5.90 -3.80 8.22
CA ILE A 207 -5.53 -4.40 9.50
C ILE A 207 -4.34 -3.60 10.05
N ILE A 208 -4.51 -2.98 11.22
CA ILE A 208 -3.55 -2.03 11.78
C ILE A 208 -3.04 -2.55 13.12
N LEU A 209 -1.77 -2.98 13.13
CA LEU A 209 -1.05 -3.46 14.32
C LEU A 209 -0.20 -2.36 14.99
N SER A 210 -0.36 -1.11 14.54
CA SER A 210 0.31 0.08 15.08
C SER A 210 -0.69 1.21 15.30
N GLY A 211 -0.20 2.45 15.37
CA GLY A 211 -1.03 3.64 15.47
C GLY A 211 -1.14 4.40 14.16
N ILE A 212 -2.00 5.41 14.19
CA ILE A 212 -2.04 6.51 13.21
C ILE A 212 -1.65 7.80 13.92
N ARG A 213 -0.99 8.71 13.21
CA ARG A 213 -0.60 10.03 13.70
C ARG A 213 -0.87 11.09 12.65
N LYS A 214 -1.41 12.24 13.08
CA LYS A 214 -1.64 13.41 12.23
C LYS A 214 -1.20 14.67 12.99
N TYR A 215 -0.35 15.49 12.39
CA TYR A 215 0.22 16.71 13.02
C TYR A 215 -0.49 18.03 12.64
N SER A 216 -1.56 17.98 11.83
CA SER A 216 -2.24 19.18 11.33
C SER A 216 -3.65 19.42 11.84
N GLU A 217 -4.04 20.69 11.83
CA GLU A 217 -5.40 21.16 12.08
C GLU A 217 -6.07 21.53 10.76
N GLY A 218 -7.40 21.38 10.67
CA GLY A 218 -8.21 21.97 9.59
C GLY A 218 -8.60 21.03 8.45
N ASP A 219 -7.89 19.91 8.24
CA ASP A 219 -8.27 18.91 7.23
C ASP A 219 -8.93 17.68 7.85
N VAL A 220 -9.84 17.03 7.12
CA VAL A 220 -10.49 15.81 7.60
C VAL A 220 -9.75 14.58 7.09
N LEU A 221 -9.08 13.87 8.02
CA LEU A 221 -8.58 12.52 7.79
C LEU A 221 -9.72 11.54 8.10
N ILE A 222 -10.10 10.72 7.12
CA ILE A 222 -11.16 9.73 7.28
C ILE A 222 -10.53 8.36 7.54
N ILE A 223 -10.87 7.79 8.68
CA ILE A 223 -10.42 6.47 9.14
C ILE A 223 -11.66 5.60 9.27
N GLN A 224 -11.86 4.68 8.35
CA GLN A 224 -13.08 3.89 8.30
C GLN A 224 -12.90 2.40 8.03
N ASN A 225 -13.74 1.55 8.57
CA ASN A 225 -13.73 0.11 8.25
C ASN A 225 -12.37 -0.57 8.53
N ASN A 226 -11.58 -0.08 9.49
CA ASN A 226 -10.30 -0.72 9.84
C ASN A 226 -10.43 -1.62 11.06
N ASN A 227 -9.56 -2.62 11.16
CA ASN A 227 -9.38 -3.43 12.36
C ASN A 227 -8.06 -3.02 13.02
N PHE A 228 -8.13 -2.30 14.14
CA PHE A 228 -7.00 -1.97 14.99
C PHE A 228 -6.75 -3.11 15.98
N ILE A 229 -5.66 -3.83 15.79
CA ILE A 229 -5.30 -5.01 16.58
C ILE A 229 -4.09 -4.68 17.45
N GLY A 230 -4.12 -5.09 18.71
CA GLY A 230 -2.97 -4.86 19.59
C GLY A 230 -3.03 -5.63 20.89
N GLN A 231 -2.03 -5.37 21.73
CA GLN A 231 -1.99 -5.95 23.06
C GLN A 231 -2.78 -5.10 24.05
N ASN A 232 -3.74 -5.75 24.73
CA ASN A 232 -4.61 -5.15 25.73
C ASN A 232 -3.81 -4.28 26.72
N GLY A 233 -4.29 -3.05 26.95
CA GLY A 233 -3.75 -2.10 27.93
C GLY A 233 -2.39 -1.49 27.60
N SER A 234 -1.72 -1.94 26.53
CA SER A 234 -0.34 -1.54 26.22
C SER A 234 -0.22 -0.66 24.98
N ASN A 235 -1.24 -0.66 24.11
CA ASN A 235 -1.17 0.01 22.82
C ASN A 235 -2.37 0.90 22.55
N ASN A 236 -2.08 1.98 21.85
CA ASN A 236 -3.04 3.00 21.46
C ASN A 236 -3.16 3.02 19.94
N ALA A 237 -4.38 3.22 19.44
CA ALA A 237 -4.67 3.34 18.02
C ALA A 237 -4.17 4.66 17.44
N PHE A 238 -4.01 5.68 18.29
CA PHE A 238 -3.54 7.00 17.89
C PHE A 238 -2.27 7.39 18.65
N SER A 239 -1.30 7.90 17.91
CA SER A 239 -0.05 8.45 18.47
C SER A 239 -0.25 9.91 18.86
N THR A 240 0.77 10.52 19.46
CA THR A 240 0.77 11.77 20.26
C THR A 240 -0.07 12.94 19.74
N ILE A 241 -0.38 13.03 18.44
CA ILE A 241 -1.24 14.08 17.85
C ILE A 241 -2.24 13.45 16.86
N MET A 242 -3.53 13.78 17.02
CA MET A 242 -4.65 13.44 16.13
C MET A 242 -5.77 14.49 16.25
N LEU A 243 -6.05 15.21 15.18
CA LEU A 243 -6.98 16.35 15.18
C LEU A 243 -7.94 16.24 14.00
N ASP A 244 -9.19 16.68 14.18
CA ASP A 244 -10.16 16.84 13.08
C ASP A 244 -10.38 15.56 12.24
N ALA A 245 -10.36 14.39 12.87
CA ALA A 245 -10.54 13.12 12.18
C ALA A 245 -11.98 12.60 12.26
N LEU A 246 -12.45 11.99 11.19
CA LEU A 246 -13.63 11.13 11.22
C LEU A 246 -13.18 9.68 11.38
N VAL A 247 -13.51 9.08 12.51
CA VAL A 247 -13.20 7.70 12.87
C VAL A 247 -14.52 6.95 12.90
N SER A 248 -14.82 6.14 11.88
CA SER A 248 -16.11 5.44 11.81
C SER A 248 -16.02 3.99 11.37
N ASN A 249 -16.96 3.15 11.78
CA ASN A 249 -17.02 1.76 11.33
C ASN A 249 -15.72 0.98 11.61
N ASN A 250 -14.92 1.33 12.62
CA ASN A 250 -13.68 0.61 12.93
C ASN A 250 -13.88 -0.37 14.10
N ILE A 251 -13.14 -1.47 14.08
CA ILE A 251 -12.99 -2.37 15.23
C ILE A 251 -11.67 -2.07 15.95
N PHE A 252 -11.75 -1.78 17.24
CA PHE A 252 -10.61 -1.65 18.15
C PHE A 252 -10.55 -2.89 19.04
N TYR A 253 -9.70 -3.86 18.69
CA TYR A 253 -9.60 -5.14 19.40
C TYR A 253 -8.22 -5.27 20.05
N GLY A 254 -8.16 -5.23 21.38
CA GLY A 254 -6.88 -5.23 22.11
C GLY A 254 -6.12 -3.91 22.08
N ARG A 255 -6.50 -2.95 21.24
CA ARG A 255 -5.81 -1.67 21.06
C ARG A 255 -6.73 -0.51 21.42
N THR A 256 -6.33 0.30 22.40
CA THR A 256 -7.17 1.37 22.95
C THR A 256 -7.39 2.49 21.93
N PRO A 257 -8.64 2.95 21.68
CA PRO A 257 -8.97 4.01 20.73
C PRO A 257 -8.49 5.42 21.16
N SER A 258 -7.47 5.55 22.00
CA SER A 258 -6.97 6.81 22.58
C SER A 258 -5.52 7.13 22.19
N LEU A 259 -4.93 8.17 22.80
CA LEU A 259 -3.52 8.56 22.68
C LEU A 259 -2.57 7.69 23.52
N ALA A 260 -1.35 7.47 23.00
CA ALA A 260 -0.27 6.68 23.61
C ALA A 260 0.28 7.11 24.99
N SER A 261 -0.09 8.26 25.56
CA SER A 261 0.25 8.67 26.94
C SER A 261 -0.24 10.09 27.22
N GLY A 262 -0.85 10.29 28.40
CA GLY A 262 -0.85 11.62 29.03
C GLY A 262 -1.74 12.70 28.42
N GLY A 263 -2.69 12.34 27.56
CA GLY A 263 -3.85 13.20 27.34
C GLY A 263 -4.64 13.27 28.64
N GLY A 264 -4.31 14.20 29.53
CA GLY A 264 -5.33 14.72 30.43
C GLY A 264 -6.44 15.34 29.59
N SER A 265 -7.61 15.52 30.19
CA SER A 265 -8.82 16.16 29.62
C SER A 265 -8.62 17.55 28.98
N THR A 266 -7.38 18.04 28.87
CA THR A 266 -6.96 19.34 28.33
C THR A 266 -5.91 19.26 27.22
N SER A 267 -5.50 18.06 26.76
CA SER A 267 -4.49 17.93 25.71
C SER A 267 -5.02 18.43 24.36
N THR A 268 -4.46 19.51 23.85
CA THR A 268 -4.77 20.05 22.50
C THR A 268 -4.32 19.13 21.37
N ASN A 269 -3.71 17.99 21.68
CA ASN A 269 -3.16 17.08 20.69
C ASN A 269 -4.13 15.96 20.30
N PHE A 270 -5.30 15.83 20.93
CA PHE A 270 -6.30 14.83 20.56
C PHE A 270 -7.72 15.37 20.67
N GLN A 271 -8.13 16.17 19.69
CA GLN A 271 -9.34 16.98 19.80
C GLN A 271 -10.09 17.05 18.49
N ARG A 272 -11.40 17.34 18.60
CA ARG A 272 -12.31 17.51 17.45
C ARG A 272 -12.39 16.29 16.53
N ASN A 273 -12.11 15.10 17.07
CA ASN A 273 -12.34 13.85 16.37
C ASN A 273 -13.78 13.37 16.59
N VAL A 274 -14.37 12.75 15.57
CA VAL A 274 -15.72 12.19 15.58
C VAL A 274 -15.62 10.68 15.53
N PHE A 275 -16.17 9.99 16.51
CA PHE A 275 -16.19 8.53 16.63
C PHE A 275 -17.61 8.01 16.42
N ASP A 276 -17.91 7.48 15.24
CA ASP A 276 -19.27 7.01 14.91
C ASP A 276 -19.29 5.53 14.50
N ASN A 277 -20.23 4.75 15.04
CA ASN A 277 -20.41 3.34 14.66
C ASN A 277 -19.11 2.51 14.77
N ASN A 278 -18.27 2.77 15.77
CA ASN A 278 -17.09 1.95 16.03
C ASN A 278 -17.39 0.88 17.08
N LEU A 279 -16.62 -0.20 17.08
CA LEU A 279 -16.65 -1.24 18.11
C LEU A 279 -15.32 -1.29 18.85
N SER A 280 -15.35 -1.45 20.17
CA SER A 280 -14.15 -1.64 20.99
C SER A 280 -14.28 -2.84 21.91
N PHE A 281 -13.24 -3.65 22.00
CA PHE A 281 -13.23 -4.85 22.84
C PHE A 281 -11.82 -5.21 23.31
N GLU A 282 -11.73 -5.71 24.55
CA GLU A 282 -10.47 -6.09 25.19
C GLU A 282 -9.36 -5.03 25.11
N THR A 283 -9.72 -3.74 25.05
CA THR A 283 -8.75 -2.66 25.05
C THR A 283 -8.43 -2.21 26.49
N GLY A 284 -7.45 -1.32 26.66
CA GLY A 284 -7.18 -0.71 27.97
C GLY A 284 -8.30 0.21 28.47
N ASN A 285 -9.10 0.78 27.55
CA ASN A 285 -10.33 1.50 27.83
C ASN A 285 -11.22 1.45 26.57
N ASN A 286 -12.39 0.81 26.68
CA ASN A 286 -13.30 0.61 25.55
C ASN A 286 -14.17 1.85 25.23
N GLU A 287 -14.09 2.92 25.99
CA GLU A 287 -14.95 4.09 25.80
C GLU A 287 -14.78 4.76 24.43
N LEU A 288 -15.90 5.14 23.81
CA LEU A 288 -16.01 5.73 22.48
C LEU A 288 -17.10 6.83 22.46
N PRO A 289 -16.75 8.12 22.31
CA PRO A 289 -15.40 8.63 22.12
C PRO A 289 -14.55 8.47 23.40
N PRO A 290 -13.24 8.24 23.29
CA PRO A 290 -12.39 8.00 24.46
C PRO A 290 -12.40 9.17 25.46
N SER A 291 -12.69 8.91 26.75
CA SER A 291 -12.50 9.92 27.80
C SER A 291 -11.03 10.26 28.01
N GLY A 292 -10.77 11.49 28.45
CA GLY A 292 -9.41 12.01 28.63
C GLY A 292 -8.70 12.39 27.32
N GLY A 293 -9.25 12.01 26.16
CA GLY A 293 -8.77 12.49 24.87
C GLY A 293 -9.19 13.94 24.63
N GLY A 294 -8.26 14.89 24.80
CA GLY A 294 -8.35 16.31 24.46
C GLY A 294 -9.73 17.01 24.54
N VAL A 295 -9.94 18.04 23.72
CA VAL A 295 -11.13 18.89 23.78
C VAL A 295 -12.10 18.54 22.65
N SER A 296 -13.41 18.51 22.91
CA SER A 296 -14.45 18.39 21.87
C SER A 296 -14.36 17.14 20.96
N ASN A 297 -13.84 16.01 21.44
CA ASN A 297 -14.13 14.75 20.78
C ASN A 297 -15.60 14.40 20.97
N SER A 298 -16.20 13.78 19.97
CA SER A 298 -17.62 13.44 19.95
C SER A 298 -17.84 12.07 19.33
N GLY A 299 -19.03 11.53 19.50
CA GLY A 299 -19.44 10.28 18.88
C GLY A 299 -20.93 10.03 19.04
N ASN A 300 -21.49 9.20 18.18
CA ASN A 300 -22.89 8.83 18.22
C ASN A 300 -23.18 7.66 19.17
N ALA A 301 -24.47 7.42 19.43
CA ALA A 301 -24.94 6.34 20.31
C ALA A 301 -24.80 4.93 19.70
N ASN A 302 -24.33 4.81 18.45
CA ASN A 302 -24.14 3.52 17.78
C ASN A 302 -22.73 2.95 17.98
N ASN A 303 -21.86 3.62 18.75
CA ASN A 303 -20.61 2.99 19.18
C ASN A 303 -20.89 1.80 20.10
N LEU A 304 -20.24 0.68 19.83
CA LEU A 304 -20.36 -0.59 20.54
C LEU A 304 -19.18 -0.75 21.50
N GLU A 305 -19.35 -0.28 22.73
CA GLU A 305 -18.30 -0.29 23.75
C GLU A 305 -18.27 -1.61 24.53
N GLY A 306 -17.10 -2.25 24.59
CA GLY A 306 -16.90 -3.49 25.35
C GLY A 306 -17.66 -4.69 24.77
N ILE A 307 -18.04 -4.62 23.50
CA ILE A 307 -18.76 -5.68 22.79
C ILE A 307 -17.78 -6.43 21.91
N SER A 308 -17.75 -7.76 22.03
CA SER A 308 -16.89 -8.62 21.21
C SER A 308 -17.21 -8.44 19.72
N PRO A 309 -16.20 -8.39 18.84
CA PRO A 309 -16.41 -8.45 17.40
C PRO A 309 -16.80 -9.86 16.93
N ASP A 310 -16.65 -10.90 17.76
CA ASP A 310 -16.98 -12.30 17.46
C ASP A 310 -16.41 -12.76 16.11
N PHE A 311 -15.07 -12.65 15.96
CA PHE A 311 -14.38 -13.19 14.79
C PHE A 311 -14.50 -14.73 14.74
N ASN A 312 -14.67 -15.32 13.56
CA ASN A 312 -14.78 -16.78 13.37
C ASN A 312 -13.47 -17.53 13.71
N GLY A 313 -12.34 -16.82 13.82
CA GLY A 313 -11.06 -17.36 14.25
C GLY A 313 -10.65 -16.87 15.64
N THR A 314 -9.80 -17.65 16.32
CA THR A 314 -9.13 -17.16 17.54
C THR A 314 -8.07 -16.14 17.15
N ILE A 315 -8.40 -14.86 17.29
CA ILE A 315 -7.44 -13.76 17.13
C ILE A 315 -6.90 -13.37 18.51
N PRO A 316 -5.61 -13.61 18.81
CA PRO A 316 -5.02 -13.16 20.06
C PRO A 316 -4.80 -11.64 20.04
N VAL A 317 -5.03 -10.99 21.18
CA VAL A 317 -4.72 -9.57 21.40
C VAL A 317 -3.21 -9.35 21.53
N LEU A 318 -2.50 -9.38 20.40
CA LEU A 318 -1.04 -9.24 20.30
C LEU A 318 -0.66 -8.21 19.23
N ASN A 319 0.56 -7.68 19.34
CA ASN A 319 1.16 -6.78 18.32
C ASN A 319 1.89 -7.55 17.21
N THR A 320 1.44 -8.76 16.92
CA THR A 320 2.08 -9.64 15.93
C THR A 320 1.05 -10.08 14.91
N TRP A 321 1.50 -10.19 13.67
CA TRP A 321 0.71 -10.77 12.58
C TRP A 321 0.92 -12.28 12.48
N SER A 322 -0.13 -13.01 12.10
CA SER A 322 -0.06 -14.38 11.60
C SER A 322 -0.95 -14.52 10.38
N SER A 323 -0.47 -15.22 9.34
CA SER A 323 -1.28 -15.56 8.17
C SER A 323 -2.42 -16.54 8.48
N SER A 324 -2.47 -17.10 9.69
CA SER A 324 -3.57 -17.95 10.16
C SER A 324 -4.76 -17.16 10.71
N TYR A 325 -4.64 -15.85 10.87
CA TYR A 325 -5.70 -15.03 11.43
C TYR A 325 -6.82 -14.82 10.40
N ASP A 326 -8.05 -15.03 10.87
CA ASP A 326 -9.29 -14.85 10.12
C ASP A 326 -10.16 -13.82 10.84
N PHE A 327 -10.31 -12.66 10.21
CA PHE A 327 -11.10 -11.54 10.73
C PHE A 327 -12.55 -11.54 10.22
N SER A 328 -13.04 -12.65 9.68
CA SER A 328 -14.45 -12.77 9.30
C SER A 328 -15.30 -12.73 10.55
N LEU A 329 -16.44 -12.04 10.47
CA LEU A 329 -17.38 -11.93 11.58
C LEU A 329 -18.28 -13.17 11.64
N ASP A 330 -18.60 -13.62 12.84
CA ASP A 330 -19.72 -14.54 13.05
C ASP A 330 -21.02 -13.85 12.59
N PRO A 331 -21.96 -14.54 11.92
CA PRO A 331 -23.21 -13.94 11.47
C PRO A 331 -24.08 -13.34 12.59
N THR A 332 -23.84 -13.69 13.85
CA THR A 332 -24.52 -13.15 15.04
C THR A 332 -23.76 -12.01 15.72
N SER A 333 -22.58 -11.66 15.22
CA SER A 333 -21.77 -10.55 15.73
C SER A 333 -22.54 -9.23 15.68
N ALA A 334 -22.40 -8.42 16.73
CA ALA A 334 -22.96 -7.08 16.77
C ALA A 334 -22.33 -6.12 15.75
N ALA A 335 -21.20 -6.50 15.13
CA ALA A 335 -20.57 -5.73 14.07
C ALA A 335 -21.23 -5.90 12.69
N VAL A 336 -22.05 -6.93 12.50
CA VAL A 336 -22.71 -7.21 11.21
C VAL A 336 -23.79 -6.16 10.93
N ASP A 337 -23.78 -5.57 9.73
CA ASP A 337 -24.71 -4.53 9.27
C ASP A 337 -24.83 -3.30 10.21
N ALA A 338 -23.87 -3.11 11.12
CA ALA A 338 -23.90 -2.07 12.16
C ALA A 338 -23.16 -0.78 11.77
N GLY A 339 -22.51 -0.76 10.60
CA GLY A 339 -21.83 0.40 10.04
C GLY A 339 -22.80 1.52 9.68
N SER A 340 -22.30 2.76 9.69
CA SER A 340 -23.06 3.96 9.32
C SER A 340 -23.57 3.97 7.87
N ASP A 341 -22.98 3.12 7.01
CA ASP A 341 -23.36 2.88 5.62
C ASP A 341 -24.24 1.63 5.43
N GLY A 342 -24.64 0.97 6.52
CA GLY A 342 -25.42 -0.27 6.51
C GLY A 342 -24.61 -1.52 6.18
N SER A 343 -23.27 -1.41 6.13
CA SER A 343 -22.37 -2.56 6.02
C SER A 343 -21.82 -2.99 7.38
N ASP A 344 -20.93 -3.98 7.42
CA ASP A 344 -20.26 -4.38 8.66
C ASP A 344 -19.34 -3.27 9.23
N ILE A 345 -19.18 -3.26 10.54
CA ILE A 345 -18.08 -2.55 11.19
C ILE A 345 -16.78 -3.37 10.98
N GLY A 346 -15.69 -2.70 10.62
CA GLY A 346 -14.39 -3.31 10.38
C GLY A 346 -14.13 -3.65 8.92
N ILE A 347 -13.09 -4.46 8.68
CA ILE A 347 -12.52 -4.67 7.33
C ILE A 347 -13.44 -5.38 6.34
N THR A 348 -14.51 -6.04 6.80
CA THR A 348 -15.50 -6.73 5.96
C THR A 348 -16.59 -5.80 5.43
N GLY A 349 -16.69 -4.58 5.97
CA GLY A 349 -17.64 -3.56 5.52
C GLY A 349 -17.07 -2.57 4.51
N GLY A 350 -17.86 -1.55 4.21
CA GLY A 350 -17.50 -0.47 3.30
C GLY A 350 -17.50 -0.88 1.81
N PRO A 351 -17.13 0.06 0.92
CA PRO A 351 -17.14 -0.17 -0.53
C PRO A 351 -16.00 -1.09 -1.02
N TYR A 352 -14.99 -1.34 -0.20
CA TYR A 352 -13.81 -2.13 -0.55
C TYR A 352 -13.51 -3.20 0.51
N PRO A 353 -14.43 -4.15 0.76
CA PRO A 353 -14.24 -5.17 1.79
C PRO A 353 -12.96 -5.96 1.54
N MET A 354 -12.18 -6.16 2.59
CA MET A 354 -10.92 -6.88 2.54
C MET A 354 -11.16 -8.37 2.75
N THR A 355 -10.38 -9.22 2.07
CA THR A 355 -10.34 -10.66 2.38
C THR A 355 -9.92 -10.84 3.84
N PRO A 356 -10.74 -11.48 4.70
CA PRO A 356 -10.49 -11.49 6.14
C PRO A 356 -9.19 -12.18 6.56
N ASN A 357 -8.72 -13.14 5.76
CA ASN A 357 -7.44 -13.81 5.91
C ASN A 357 -6.45 -13.12 4.96
N PHE A 358 -5.86 -12.02 5.41
CA PHE A 358 -4.96 -11.22 4.57
C PHE A 358 -3.85 -12.09 3.96
N SER A 359 -3.72 -12.04 2.64
CA SER A 359 -2.63 -12.68 1.94
C SER A 359 -2.24 -11.84 0.73
N LEU A 360 -0.93 -11.71 0.51
CA LEU A 360 -0.41 -11.20 -0.75
C LEU A 360 -0.73 -12.19 -1.87
N LYS A 361 -1.07 -11.66 -3.04
CA LYS A 361 -1.55 -12.39 -4.20
C LYS A 361 -0.40 -12.81 -5.11
N THR A 362 -0.61 -13.88 -5.84
CA THR A 362 0.25 -14.24 -6.98
C THR A 362 0.10 -13.21 -8.09
N SER A 363 1.17 -12.99 -8.86
CA SER A 363 1.08 -12.19 -10.08
C SER A 363 0.19 -12.90 -11.10
N SER A 364 -0.46 -12.14 -12.00
CA SER A 364 -1.15 -12.68 -13.17
C SER A 364 -0.19 -13.25 -14.22
N LEU A 365 1.11 -13.03 -14.05
CA LEU A 365 2.13 -13.62 -14.90
C LEU A 365 2.16 -15.15 -14.74
N PRO A 366 2.30 -15.91 -15.85
CA PRO A 366 2.54 -17.35 -15.76
C PRO A 366 3.77 -17.62 -14.92
N THR A 367 3.65 -18.52 -13.94
CA THR A 367 4.77 -18.94 -13.11
C THR A 367 4.93 -20.45 -13.17
N ILE A 368 6.17 -20.93 -13.27
CA ILE A 368 6.48 -22.35 -13.18
C ILE A 368 6.27 -22.77 -11.72
N GLU A 369 5.39 -23.73 -11.50
CA GLU A 369 5.09 -24.31 -10.18
C GLU A 369 5.98 -25.52 -9.89
N SER A 370 6.20 -26.37 -10.91
CA SER A 370 7.10 -27.51 -10.81
C SER A 370 7.96 -27.64 -12.07
N PHE A 371 9.25 -27.90 -11.88
CA PHE A 371 10.17 -28.27 -12.95
C PHE A 371 10.90 -29.56 -12.54
N ASN A 372 10.47 -30.68 -13.12
CA ASN A 372 11.08 -31.98 -12.87
C ASN A 372 11.87 -32.42 -14.10
N VAL A 373 13.13 -32.75 -13.89
CA VAL A 373 14.03 -33.31 -14.91
C VAL A 373 14.70 -34.56 -14.35
N SER A 374 14.77 -35.61 -15.15
CA SER A 374 15.52 -36.82 -14.79
C SER A 374 16.99 -36.47 -14.54
N THR A 375 17.47 -36.72 -13.32
CA THR A 375 18.82 -36.31 -12.89
C THR A 375 19.93 -37.23 -13.40
N VAL A 376 19.57 -38.42 -13.90
CA VAL A 376 20.47 -39.40 -14.52
C VAL A 376 19.69 -40.13 -15.62
N ILE A 377 20.25 -40.18 -16.83
CA ILE A 377 19.75 -40.97 -17.97
C ILE A 377 20.88 -41.81 -18.53
N ASN A 378 20.60 -43.00 -19.07
CA ASN A 378 21.62 -43.78 -19.76
C ASN A 378 21.91 -43.17 -21.15
N PRO A 379 23.06 -43.52 -21.77
CA PRO A 379 23.24 -43.25 -23.19
C PRO A 379 22.06 -43.80 -23.99
N ASP A 380 21.53 -42.97 -24.90
CA ASP A 380 20.40 -43.26 -25.78
C ASP A 380 19.00 -43.32 -25.11
N ASP A 381 18.87 -42.98 -23.82
CA ASP A 381 17.57 -42.78 -23.16
C ASP A 381 17.01 -41.38 -23.43
N ASP A 382 15.67 -41.26 -23.47
CA ASP A 382 14.98 -39.98 -23.56
C ASP A 382 15.10 -39.17 -22.26
N LEU A 383 15.29 -37.85 -22.37
CA LEU A 383 15.24 -36.94 -21.24
C LEU A 383 13.80 -36.53 -20.95
N ASP A 384 13.22 -37.11 -19.90
CA ASP A 384 11.90 -36.69 -19.43
C ASP A 384 11.98 -35.35 -18.69
N VAL A 385 11.28 -34.35 -19.24
CA VAL A 385 11.10 -33.02 -18.64
C VAL A 385 9.61 -32.77 -18.42
N SER A 386 9.22 -32.59 -17.16
CA SER A 386 7.86 -32.20 -16.77
C SER A 386 7.86 -30.78 -16.23
N VAL A 387 7.15 -29.89 -16.91
CA VAL A 387 6.94 -28.49 -16.49
C VAL A 387 5.47 -28.27 -16.20
N GLN A 388 5.17 -27.85 -14.98
CA GLN A 388 3.84 -27.35 -14.62
C GLN A 388 3.94 -25.83 -14.46
N ALA A 389 3.10 -25.11 -15.18
CA ALA A 389 2.96 -23.67 -15.04
C ALA A 389 1.52 -23.32 -14.68
N LYS A 390 1.35 -22.30 -13.84
CA LYS A 390 0.06 -21.73 -13.50
C LYS A 390 0.02 -20.28 -13.97
N SER A 391 -1.01 -19.98 -14.76
CA SER A 391 -1.47 -18.62 -15.05
C SER A 391 -2.81 -18.45 -14.33
N ASN A 392 -3.06 -17.26 -13.77
CA ASN A 392 -4.36 -16.92 -13.22
C ASN A 392 -5.42 -16.79 -14.33
#